data_AF-A0A538PUZ7-F1
#
_entry.id   AF-A0A538PUZ7-F1
#
_cell.length_a   1.000
_cell.length_b   1.000
_cell.length_c   1.000
_cell.angle_alpha   90.00
_cell.angle_beta   90.00
_cell.angle_gamma   90.00
#
_symmetry.space_group_name_H-M   'P 1'
#
loop_
_entity.id
_entity.type
_entity.pdbx_description
1 polymer ?
#
loop_
_entity_poly.entity_id
_entity_poly.type
_entity_poly.pdbx_seq_one_letter_code
_entity_poly.pdbx_strand_id
1 'polypeptide(L)'
;MTTIRPIPVDRYLVPDRATPQLPPDAVRVQQAIAHGLPATFQLDAQLSLALYVPTGDAVLWRDADPTALVIAASDELAPRAPAGVEDPVARPAARFVLRRGGANLGATALRSGLVCALPDDGASSALVQLWVIDYALHAGTLRDAGDFGSFVDFAWRRADRGSDQFTRPPLDPRVAERFAGQVQSTIGDRT
;
A
#
# COMPACT_ATOMS: atom_id res chain seq x y z
N MET A 1 46.41 16.97 0.67
CA MET A 1 45.10 17.30 0.06
C MET A 1 44.14 16.18 0.41
N THR A 2 43.16 16.44 1.29
CA THR A 2 42.22 15.43 1.74
C THR A 2 41.12 15.30 0.69
N THR A 3 41.11 14.21 -0.07
CA THR A 3 40.06 13.91 -1.05
C THR A 3 38.78 13.56 -0.31
N ILE A 4 37.83 14.50 -0.30
CA ILE A 4 36.47 14.25 0.19
C ILE A 4 35.80 13.32 -0.81
N ARG A 5 35.50 12.08 -0.41
CA ARG A 5 34.68 11.18 -1.23
C ARG A 5 33.23 11.70 -1.21
N PRO A 6 32.55 11.76 -2.36
CA PRO A 6 31.16 12.17 -2.40
C PRO A 6 30.30 11.20 -1.58
N ILE A 7 29.38 11.75 -0.79
CA ILE A 7 28.40 10.96 -0.03
C ILE A 7 27.47 10.30 -1.06
N PRO A 8 27.29 8.96 -1.03
CA PRO A 8 26.42 8.27 -1.99
C PRO A 8 24.95 8.45 -1.59
N VAL A 9 24.40 9.63 -1.89
CA VAL A 9 23.04 10.05 -1.51
C VAL A 9 21.97 9.05 -1.94
N ASP A 10 22.15 8.40 -3.08
CA ASP A 10 21.21 7.42 -3.64
C ASP A 10 20.89 6.24 -2.69
N ARG A 11 21.83 5.86 -1.81
CA ARG A 11 21.60 4.79 -0.82
C ARG A 11 20.68 5.21 0.31
N TYR A 12 20.55 6.51 0.53
CA TYR A 12 19.77 7.12 1.61
C TYR A 12 18.42 7.66 1.13
N LEU A 13 18.11 7.57 -0.16
CA LEU A 13 16.78 7.87 -0.71
C LEU A 13 15.80 6.71 -0.43
N VAL A 14 15.58 6.41 0.85
CA VAL A 14 14.54 5.49 1.30
C VAL A 14 13.25 6.27 1.60
N PRO A 15 12.05 5.68 1.38
CA PRO A 15 10.81 6.27 1.83
C PRO A 15 10.87 6.57 3.34
N ASP A 16 10.31 7.72 3.75
CA ASP A 16 10.21 8.04 5.17
C ASP A 16 9.39 6.94 5.88
N ARG A 17 9.88 6.49 7.04
CA ARG A 17 9.32 5.34 7.79
C ARG A 17 8.02 5.70 8.51
N ALA A 18 7.52 6.92 8.34
CA ALA A 18 6.28 7.36 8.96
C ALA A 18 5.14 6.44 8.52
N THR A 19 4.54 5.72 9.47
CA THR A 19 3.27 5.01 9.26
C THR A 19 2.31 5.96 8.54
N PRO A 20 1.73 5.56 7.40
CA PRO A 20 0.88 6.46 6.63
C PRO A 20 -0.23 6.98 7.54
N GLN A 21 -0.42 8.30 7.57
CA GLN A 21 -1.54 8.91 8.27
C GLN A 21 -2.83 8.44 7.58
N LEU A 22 -3.55 7.55 8.25
CA LEU A 22 -4.81 7.02 7.74
C LEU A 22 -5.91 8.05 7.97
N PRO A 23 -6.81 8.26 7.00
CA PRO A 23 -7.96 9.09 7.23
C PRO A 23 -8.90 8.42 8.26
N PRO A 24 -9.73 9.19 8.99
CA PRO A 24 -10.55 8.65 10.08
C PRO A 24 -11.55 7.57 9.65
N ASP A 25 -11.97 7.58 8.38
CA ASP A 25 -12.92 6.65 7.79
C ASP A 25 -12.25 5.41 7.17
N ALA A 26 -10.91 5.30 7.23
CA ALA A 26 -10.21 4.12 6.75
C ALA A 26 -10.37 2.92 7.71
N VAL A 27 -10.72 1.78 7.13
CA VAL A 27 -10.79 0.48 7.81
C VAL A 27 -9.46 -0.23 7.61
N ARG A 28 -8.79 -0.57 8.70
CA ARG A 28 -7.56 -1.39 8.69
C ARG A 28 -7.90 -2.87 8.71
N VAL A 29 -7.19 -3.64 7.89
CA VAL A 29 -7.28 -5.08 7.76
C VAL A 29 -5.88 -5.65 7.96
N GLN A 30 -5.72 -6.45 9.01
CA GLN A 30 -4.53 -7.23 9.26
C GLN A 30 -4.93 -8.71 9.27
N GLN A 31 -4.39 -9.49 8.34
CA GLN A 31 -4.80 -10.87 8.14
C GLN A 31 -3.61 -11.76 7.80
N ALA A 32 -3.49 -12.85 8.55
CA ALA A 32 -2.59 -13.95 8.22
C ALA A 32 -3.11 -14.74 7.01
N ILE A 33 -2.19 -15.25 6.18
CA ILE A 33 -2.52 -16.05 5.00
C ILE A 33 -2.25 -17.52 5.31
N ALA A 34 -3.26 -18.18 5.86
CA ALA A 34 -3.20 -19.60 6.23
C ALA A 34 -3.67 -20.56 5.13
N HIS A 35 -4.39 -20.07 4.11
CA HIS A 35 -4.99 -20.92 3.06
C HIS A 35 -4.27 -20.82 1.72
N GLY A 36 -3.05 -20.26 1.72
CA GLY A 36 -2.27 -20.03 0.52
C GLY A 36 -2.81 -18.91 -0.38
N LEU A 37 -2.32 -18.86 -1.61
CA LEU A 37 -2.71 -17.88 -2.63
C LEU A 37 -3.58 -18.51 -3.74
N PRO A 38 -4.57 -17.76 -4.28
CA PRO A 38 -4.88 -16.38 -3.97
C PRO A 38 -5.60 -16.19 -2.63
N ALA A 39 -5.15 -15.23 -1.84
CA ALA A 39 -5.79 -14.86 -0.58
C ALA A 39 -6.86 -13.81 -0.83
N THR A 40 -8.05 -13.97 -0.24
CA THR A 40 -9.17 -13.03 -0.41
C THR A 40 -9.43 -12.28 0.89
N PHE A 41 -9.65 -10.98 0.78
CA PHE A 41 -9.95 -10.05 1.86
C PHE A 41 -11.27 -9.35 1.51
N GLN A 42 -12.31 -9.60 2.30
CA GLN A 42 -13.58 -8.91 2.12
C GLN A 42 -13.45 -7.46 2.58
N LEU A 43 -13.82 -6.52 1.72
CA LEU A 43 -13.85 -5.10 2.06
C LEU A 43 -15.24 -4.75 2.58
N ASP A 44 -16.26 -5.02 1.77
CA ASP A 44 -17.66 -4.83 2.13
C ASP A 44 -18.53 -5.93 1.49
N ALA A 45 -19.85 -5.80 1.58
CA ALA A 45 -20.80 -6.78 1.02
C ALA A 45 -20.71 -6.95 -0.51
N GLN A 46 -20.04 -6.04 -1.23
CA GLN A 46 -19.95 -6.02 -2.68
C GLN A 46 -18.50 -6.16 -3.19
N LEU A 47 -17.52 -5.68 -2.43
CA LEU A 47 -16.13 -5.55 -2.83
C LEU A 47 -15.21 -6.47 -2.02
N SER A 48 -14.26 -7.06 -2.72
CA SER A 48 -13.17 -7.82 -2.12
C SER A 48 -11.84 -7.49 -2.80
N LEU A 49 -10.74 -7.55 -2.06
CA LEU A 49 -9.39 -7.63 -2.63
C LEU A 49 -8.95 -9.08 -2.68
N ALA A 50 -8.27 -9.45 -3.75
CA ALA A 50 -7.59 -10.72 -3.85
C ALA A 50 -6.11 -10.51 -4.12
N LEU A 51 -5.26 -11.13 -3.32
CA LEU A 51 -3.81 -11.10 -3.48
C LEU A 51 -3.37 -12.22 -4.42
N TYR A 52 -2.63 -11.84 -5.45
CA TYR A 52 -2.09 -12.72 -6.48
C TYR A 52 -0.58 -12.60 -6.55
N VAL A 53 0.08 -13.68 -6.97
CA VAL A 53 1.46 -13.66 -7.44
C VAL A 53 1.43 -14.05 -8.93
N PRO A 54 1.99 -13.21 -9.83
CA PRO A 54 2.14 -13.52 -11.24
C PRO A 54 2.87 -14.84 -11.46
N THR A 55 2.49 -15.55 -12.52
CA THR A 55 2.96 -16.92 -12.76
C THR A 55 4.49 -17.02 -12.90
N GLY A 56 5.15 -16.02 -13.48
CA GLY A 56 6.61 -16.01 -13.63
C GLY A 56 7.35 -16.10 -12.30
N ASP A 57 6.91 -15.29 -11.32
CA ASP A 57 7.51 -15.26 -9.98
C ASP A 57 7.07 -16.47 -9.14
N ALA A 58 5.83 -16.93 -9.33
CA ALA A 58 5.33 -18.11 -8.66
C ALA A 58 6.17 -19.35 -8.97
N VAL A 59 6.69 -19.50 -10.21
CA VAL A 59 7.56 -20.63 -10.57
C VAL A 59 8.87 -20.61 -9.77
N LEU A 60 9.48 -19.44 -9.57
CA LEU A 60 10.74 -19.30 -8.83
C LEU A 60 10.56 -19.66 -7.36
N TRP A 61 9.47 -19.21 -6.75
CA TRP A 61 9.21 -19.42 -5.32
C TRP A 61 8.66 -20.81 -5.01
N ARG A 62 7.91 -21.41 -5.95
CA ARG A 62 7.29 -22.72 -5.78
C ARG A 62 8.31 -23.83 -5.54
N ASP A 63 9.60 -23.67 -5.85
CA ASP A 63 10.60 -24.72 -5.63
C ASP A 63 11.57 -24.40 -4.47
N ALA A 64 11.42 -23.25 -3.80
CA ALA A 64 12.23 -22.81 -2.66
C ALA A 64 11.91 -23.52 -1.32
N ASP A 65 12.66 -23.25 -0.25
CA ASP A 65 12.29 -23.68 1.11
C ASP A 65 10.93 -23.07 1.50
N PRO A 66 9.92 -23.85 1.96
CA PRO A 66 8.61 -23.32 2.36
C PRO A 66 8.66 -22.18 3.37
N THR A 67 9.67 -22.16 4.24
CA THR A 67 9.88 -21.16 5.29
C THR A 67 10.71 -19.96 4.83
N ALA A 68 11.19 -19.97 3.58
CA ALA A 68 11.92 -18.83 3.04
C ALA A 68 10.97 -17.66 2.82
N LEU A 69 11.34 -16.52 3.40
CA LEU A 69 10.71 -15.23 3.13
C LEU A 69 11.04 -14.82 1.69
N VAL A 70 10.02 -14.65 0.85
CA VAL A 70 10.18 -14.35 -0.59
C VAL A 70 9.94 -12.88 -0.90
N ILE A 71 9.00 -12.24 -0.20
CA ILE A 71 8.82 -10.78 -0.24
C ILE A 71 8.41 -10.27 1.14
N ALA A 72 8.96 -9.12 1.54
CA ALA A 72 8.52 -8.38 2.71
C ALA A 72 8.58 -6.87 2.50
N ALA A 73 7.72 -6.14 3.20
CA ALA A 73 7.74 -4.68 3.23
C ALA A 73 9.08 -4.13 3.74
N SER A 74 9.71 -4.81 4.71
CA SER A 74 11.01 -4.42 5.28
C SER A 74 12.09 -4.26 4.23
N ASP A 75 12.02 -5.07 3.17
CA ASP A 75 13.00 -5.09 2.11
C ASP A 75 12.92 -3.79 1.28
N GLU A 76 11.73 -3.23 1.11
CA GLU A 76 11.46 -1.95 0.42
C GLU A 76 11.92 -0.72 1.17
N LEU A 77 12.01 -0.85 2.49
CA LEU A 77 12.42 0.21 3.40
C LEU A 77 13.91 0.15 3.75
N ALA A 78 14.63 -0.87 3.27
CA ALA A 78 16.06 -1.01 3.49
C ALA A 78 16.88 -0.02 2.63
N PRO A 79 17.96 0.59 3.17
CA PRO A 79 18.89 1.40 2.39
C PRO A 79 19.40 0.66 1.16
N ARG A 80 19.42 1.34 0.00
CA ARG A 80 19.78 0.69 -1.27
C ARG A 80 21.28 0.39 -1.28
N ALA A 81 21.65 -0.84 -1.64
CA ALA A 81 23.04 -1.17 -1.96
C ALA A 81 23.49 -0.36 -3.21
N PRO A 82 24.78 0.05 -3.30
CA PRO A 82 25.27 0.75 -4.48
C PRO A 82 25.09 -0.10 -5.74
N ALA A 83 24.84 0.57 -6.87
CA ALA A 83 24.76 -0.03 -8.19
C ALA A 83 25.96 -0.96 -8.45
N GLY A 84 25.69 -2.26 -8.50
CA GLY A 84 26.71 -3.29 -8.66
C GLY A 84 26.11 -4.65 -8.99
N VAL A 85 24.90 -4.93 -8.50
CA VAL A 85 24.07 -6.04 -8.96
C VAL A 85 22.62 -5.60 -8.82
N GLU A 86 22.05 -4.97 -9.85
CA GLU A 86 20.58 -4.95 -9.97
C GLU A 86 20.20 -6.31 -10.52
N ASP A 87 19.53 -7.13 -9.70
CA ASP A 87 18.81 -8.28 -10.23
C ASP A 87 17.56 -7.71 -10.94
N PRO A 88 17.42 -7.87 -12.27
CA PRO A 88 16.29 -7.32 -13.02
C PRO A 88 14.94 -7.95 -12.62
N VAL A 89 14.94 -8.96 -11.74
CA VAL A 89 13.75 -9.59 -11.14
C VAL A 89 13.36 -8.95 -9.79
N ALA A 90 14.09 -7.92 -9.32
CA ALA A 90 14.17 -7.61 -7.89
C ALA A 90 12.97 -6.97 -7.15
N ARG A 91 11.79 -6.67 -7.75
CA ARG A 91 10.52 -6.27 -7.04
C ARG A 91 9.48 -5.60 -7.96
N PRO A 92 8.18 -5.57 -7.61
CA PRO A 92 7.38 -6.45 -6.75
C PRO A 92 6.53 -7.41 -7.61
N ALA A 93 6.57 -8.70 -7.27
CA ALA A 93 5.80 -9.72 -7.96
C ALA A 93 4.31 -9.66 -7.60
N ALA A 94 3.97 -9.60 -6.30
CA ALA A 94 2.59 -9.75 -5.85
C ALA A 94 1.71 -8.52 -6.14
N ARG A 95 0.42 -8.77 -6.40
CA ARG A 95 -0.58 -7.76 -6.77
C ARG A 95 -1.88 -7.95 -6.02
N PHE A 96 -2.48 -6.86 -5.58
CA PHE A 96 -3.89 -6.83 -5.24
C PHE A 96 -4.74 -6.67 -6.50
N VAL A 97 -5.84 -7.40 -6.55
CA VAL A 97 -6.87 -7.28 -7.57
C VAL A 97 -8.19 -6.95 -6.87
N LEU A 98 -8.76 -5.79 -7.21
CA LEU A 98 -10.09 -5.39 -6.76
C LEU A 98 -11.15 -6.17 -7.51
N ARG A 99 -12.13 -6.69 -6.78
CA ARG A 99 -13.23 -7.48 -7.34
C ARG A 99 -14.58 -7.01 -6.87
N ARG A 100 -15.58 -7.24 -7.72
CA ARG A 100 -17.01 -7.11 -7.40
C ARG A 100 -17.77 -8.29 -8.01
N GLY A 101 -18.46 -9.06 -7.18
CA GLY A 101 -19.24 -10.22 -7.66
C GLY A 101 -18.44 -11.20 -8.53
N GLY A 102 -17.16 -11.40 -8.24
CA GLY A 102 -16.24 -12.25 -9.01
C GLY A 102 -15.57 -11.59 -10.22
N ALA A 103 -16.03 -10.43 -10.69
CA ALA A 103 -15.39 -9.69 -11.77
C ALA A 103 -14.18 -8.88 -11.25
N ASN A 104 -13.07 -8.89 -11.99
CA ASN A 104 -11.90 -8.06 -11.69
C ASN A 104 -12.14 -6.64 -12.21
N LEU A 105 -11.93 -5.63 -11.35
CA LEU A 105 -12.15 -4.22 -11.69
C LEU A 105 -10.84 -3.45 -11.88
N GLY A 106 -9.78 -3.85 -11.20
CA GLY A 106 -8.47 -3.18 -11.29
C GLY A 106 -7.42 -3.90 -10.45
N ALA A 107 -6.16 -3.55 -10.63
CA ALA A 107 -5.06 -4.15 -9.88
C ALA A 107 -4.01 -3.12 -9.49
N THR A 108 -3.31 -3.37 -8.39
CA THR A 108 -2.18 -2.57 -7.91
C THR A 108 -1.10 -3.47 -7.33
N ALA A 109 0.14 -2.97 -7.27
CA ALA A 109 1.24 -3.70 -6.67
C ALA A 109 1.07 -3.81 -5.15
N LEU A 110 1.52 -4.93 -4.58
CA LEU A 110 1.75 -5.04 -3.14
C LEU A 110 3.09 -4.35 -2.83
N ARG A 111 3.02 -3.11 -2.32
CA ARG A 111 4.18 -2.26 -2.03
C ARG A 111 3.93 -1.44 -0.78
N SER A 112 4.83 -1.47 0.20
CA SER A 112 4.68 -0.74 1.46
C SER A 112 4.72 0.77 1.23
N GLY A 113 3.88 1.49 1.98
CA GLY A 113 3.71 2.94 1.84
C GLY A 113 2.96 3.37 0.58
N LEU A 114 2.51 2.43 -0.26
CA LEU A 114 1.71 2.76 -1.43
C LEU A 114 0.33 3.27 -1.01
N VAL A 115 -0.04 4.43 -1.54
CA VAL A 115 -1.40 4.97 -1.51
C VAL A 115 -1.92 5.02 -2.93
N CYS A 116 -3.00 4.31 -3.22
CA CYS A 116 -3.58 4.28 -4.56
C CYS A 116 -5.11 4.25 -4.51
N ALA A 117 -5.73 4.67 -5.60
CA ALA A 117 -7.16 4.52 -5.83
C ALA A 117 -7.38 3.31 -6.76
N LEU A 118 -8.49 2.60 -6.64
CA LEU A 118 -8.81 1.46 -7.51
C LEU A 118 -10.29 1.48 -7.90
N PRO A 119 -10.63 1.25 -9.19
CA PRO A 119 -9.72 1.15 -10.34
C PRO A 119 -8.96 2.46 -10.61
N ASP A 120 -7.77 2.33 -11.22
CA ASP A 120 -6.89 3.43 -11.67
C ASP A 120 -6.55 3.25 -13.15
N ASP A 121 -7.59 3.00 -13.95
CA ASP A 121 -7.49 2.79 -15.40
C ASP A 121 -7.67 4.08 -16.21
N GLY A 122 -7.89 5.22 -15.54
CA GLY A 122 -8.15 6.53 -16.15
C GLY A 122 -9.52 6.65 -16.83
N ALA A 123 -10.31 5.59 -16.90
CA ALA A 123 -11.62 5.56 -17.57
C ALA A 123 -12.77 5.38 -16.57
N SER A 124 -12.53 4.60 -15.52
CA SER A 124 -13.49 4.26 -14.48
C SER A 124 -13.30 5.17 -13.26
N SER A 125 -14.39 5.50 -12.57
CA SER A 125 -14.30 6.15 -11.26
C SER A 125 -13.71 5.19 -10.23
N ALA A 126 -12.78 5.67 -9.41
CA ALA A 126 -12.23 4.90 -8.31
C ALA A 126 -13.32 4.57 -7.29
N LEU A 127 -13.34 3.30 -6.86
CA LEU A 127 -14.29 2.75 -5.90
C LEU A 127 -13.70 2.67 -4.50
N VAL A 128 -12.39 2.41 -4.40
CA VAL A 128 -11.68 2.32 -3.13
C VAL A 128 -10.39 3.12 -3.17
N GLN A 129 -10.00 3.65 -2.02
CA GLN A 129 -8.65 4.11 -1.77
C GLN A 129 -7.97 3.11 -0.84
N LEU A 130 -6.73 2.74 -1.14
CA LEU A 130 -5.96 1.69 -0.48
C LEU A 130 -4.62 2.23 0.00
N TRP A 131 -4.26 1.88 1.24
CA TRP A 131 -2.95 2.10 1.87
C TRP A 131 -2.35 0.74 2.20
N VAL A 132 -1.22 0.38 1.60
CA VAL A 132 -0.49 -0.83 1.96
C VAL A 132 0.50 -0.48 3.06
N ILE A 133 0.32 -1.08 4.24
CA ILE A 133 1.05 -0.73 5.45
C ILE A 133 2.26 -1.66 5.58
N ASP A 134 2.00 -2.97 5.69
CA ASP A 134 3.03 -3.99 5.94
C ASP A 134 2.61 -5.33 5.30
N TYR A 135 3.56 -6.20 5.05
CA TYR A 135 3.32 -7.55 4.56
C TYR A 135 4.59 -8.41 4.65
N ALA A 136 4.38 -9.72 4.71
CA ALA A 136 5.41 -10.73 4.51
C ALA A 136 4.78 -11.92 3.80
N LEU A 137 5.43 -12.42 2.74
CA LEU A 137 5.07 -13.69 2.11
C LEU A 137 6.25 -14.65 2.17
N HIS A 138 5.94 -15.88 2.56
CA HIS A 138 6.84 -17.01 2.53
C HIS A 138 6.49 -17.93 1.36
N ALA A 139 7.50 -18.63 0.82
CA ALA A 139 7.35 -19.48 -0.36
C ALA A 139 6.25 -20.56 -0.18
N GLY A 140 6.09 -21.10 1.03
CA GLY A 140 5.09 -22.11 1.36
C GLY A 140 3.66 -21.69 1.04
N THR A 141 3.36 -20.39 1.14
CA THR A 141 2.03 -19.81 0.88
C THR A 141 1.59 -19.92 -0.60
N LEU A 142 2.52 -20.21 -1.52
CA LEU A 142 2.17 -20.50 -2.92
C LEU A 142 1.81 -21.96 -3.18
N ARG A 143 2.22 -22.88 -2.29
CA ARG A 143 2.14 -24.32 -2.52
C ARG A 143 0.88 -24.93 -1.94
N ASP A 144 0.59 -24.59 -0.68
CA ASP A 144 -0.45 -25.25 0.10
C ASP A 144 -1.00 -24.33 1.18
N ALA A 145 -2.13 -24.76 1.78
CA ALA A 145 -2.59 -24.21 3.03
C ALA A 145 -1.60 -24.57 4.15
N GLY A 146 -1.34 -23.60 5.03
CA GLY A 146 -0.42 -23.74 6.14
C GLY A 146 -0.09 -22.38 6.74
N ASP A 147 0.25 -22.39 8.03
CA ASP A 147 0.78 -21.20 8.69
C ASP A 147 2.29 -21.14 8.47
N PHE A 148 2.69 -20.43 7.42
CA PHE A 148 4.08 -20.14 7.12
C PHE A 148 4.53 -18.79 7.68
N GLY A 149 3.69 -18.11 8.48
CA GLY A 149 3.95 -16.76 8.97
C GLY A 149 3.70 -15.64 7.94
N SER A 150 3.04 -15.95 6.82
CA SER A 150 2.66 -14.95 5.82
C SER A 150 1.48 -14.09 6.27
N PHE A 151 1.53 -12.80 6.02
CA PHE A 151 0.46 -11.86 6.37
C PHE A 151 0.43 -10.65 5.46
N VAL A 152 -0.67 -9.92 5.53
CA VAL A 152 -0.84 -8.59 4.95
C VAL A 152 -1.50 -7.67 5.96
N ASP A 153 -1.03 -6.43 6.01
CA ASP A 153 -1.63 -5.31 6.69
C ASP A 153 -1.85 -4.14 5.72
N PHE A 154 -3.10 -3.74 5.57
CA PHE A 154 -3.50 -2.62 4.73
C PHE A 154 -4.67 -1.88 5.37
N ALA A 155 -4.88 -0.64 4.94
CA ALA A 155 -6.10 0.09 5.24
C ALA A 155 -6.78 0.49 3.94
N TRP A 156 -8.10 0.65 3.99
CA TRP A 156 -8.87 1.04 2.82
C TRP A 156 -10.11 1.85 3.21
N ARG A 157 -10.66 2.58 2.25
CA ARG A 157 -11.97 3.22 2.38
C ARG A 157 -12.67 3.25 1.03
N ARG A 158 -13.98 3.53 1.02
CA ARG A 158 -14.71 3.82 -0.22
C ARG A 158 -14.27 5.18 -0.76
N ALA A 159 -13.90 5.23 -2.04
CA ALA A 159 -13.55 6.45 -2.75
C ALA A 159 -14.74 7.03 -3.54
N ASP A 160 -15.76 6.20 -3.81
CA ASP A 160 -16.97 6.57 -4.54
C ASP A 160 -18.11 7.07 -3.64
N ARG A 161 -17.83 7.22 -2.33
CA ARG A 161 -18.75 7.85 -1.38
C ARG A 161 -18.14 9.17 -0.94
N GLY A 162 -18.96 10.22 -0.94
CA GLY A 162 -18.59 11.47 -0.29
C GLY A 162 -18.31 11.21 1.18
N SER A 163 -17.34 11.93 1.74
CA SER A 163 -17.20 12.01 3.18
C SER A 163 -18.34 12.86 3.72
N ASP A 164 -19.06 12.37 4.72
CA ASP A 164 -20.03 13.19 5.47
C ASP A 164 -19.34 14.28 6.31
N GLN A 165 -18.00 14.22 6.41
CA GLN A 165 -17.17 15.17 7.14
C GLN A 165 -16.29 15.96 6.17
N PHE A 166 -16.54 17.26 6.08
CA PHE A 166 -15.63 18.19 5.43
C PHE A 166 -14.56 18.63 6.43
N THR A 167 -13.40 17.99 6.41
CA THR A 167 -12.24 18.47 7.17
C THR A 167 -11.57 19.59 6.39
N ARG A 168 -11.56 20.79 6.97
CA ARG A 168 -10.81 21.93 6.41
C ARG A 168 -9.33 21.52 6.42
N PRO A 169 -8.62 21.55 5.27
CA PRO A 169 -7.20 21.23 5.26
C PRO A 169 -6.48 22.16 6.26
N PRO A 170 -5.48 21.65 7.01
CA PRO A 170 -4.76 22.47 7.96
C PRO A 170 -4.21 23.69 7.21
N LEU A 171 -4.57 24.88 7.69
CA LEU A 171 -4.06 26.11 7.12
C LEU A 171 -2.56 26.14 7.34
N ASP A 172 -1.78 26.42 6.29
CA ASP A 172 -0.35 26.68 6.45
C ASP A 172 -0.16 27.75 7.54
N PRO A 173 0.75 27.57 8.51
CA PRO A 173 0.93 28.51 9.61
C PRO A 173 1.16 29.96 9.14
N ARG A 174 1.88 30.15 8.03
CA ARG A 174 2.16 31.48 7.43
C ARG A 174 0.91 32.11 6.83
N VAL A 175 -0.04 31.27 6.40
CA VAL A 175 -1.35 31.72 5.92
C VAL A 175 -2.25 32.02 7.12
N ALA A 176 -2.18 31.23 8.19
CA ALA A 176 -2.96 31.44 9.42
C ALA A 176 -2.64 32.78 10.10
N GLU A 177 -1.36 33.17 10.12
CA GLU A 177 -0.93 34.47 10.64
C GLU A 177 -1.58 35.66 9.90
N ARG A 178 -1.86 35.53 8.59
CA ARG A 178 -2.53 36.59 7.81
C ARG A 178 -3.99 36.78 8.18
N PHE A 179 -4.63 35.75 8.73
CA PHE A 179 -6.03 35.77 9.14
C PHE A 179 -6.22 36.01 10.64
N ALA A 180 -5.13 36.15 11.41
CA ALA A 180 -5.19 36.51 12.82
C ALA A 180 -5.79 37.93 12.99
N GLY A 181 -7.01 38.01 13.53
CA GLY A 181 -7.72 39.27 13.75
C GLY A 181 -8.74 39.67 12.67
N GLN A 182 -8.94 38.85 11.63
CA GLN A 182 -10.02 39.06 10.64
C GLN A 182 -11.23 38.17 10.95
N VAL A 183 -12.39 38.80 11.14
CA VAL A 183 -13.68 38.09 11.31
C VAL A 183 -14.07 37.45 9.97
N GLN A 184 -14.11 36.12 9.90
CA GLN A 184 -14.75 35.44 8.77
C GLN A 184 -16.25 35.76 8.78
N SER A 185 -16.79 36.18 7.63
CA SER A 185 -18.19 36.50 7.46
C SER A 185 -19.08 35.29 7.80
N THR A 186 -20.07 35.48 8.67
CA THR A 186 -21.09 34.49 9.04
C THR A 186 -22.14 34.39 7.93
N ILE A 187 -21.79 33.82 6.79
CA ILE A 187 -22.78 33.39 5.80
C ILE A 187 -22.77 31.86 5.81
N GLY A 188 -23.73 31.27 6.53
CA GLY A 188 -23.89 29.81 6.55
C GLY A 188 -24.77 29.23 7.66
N ASP A 189 -25.05 29.95 8.76
CA ASP A 189 -26.01 29.48 9.76
C ASP A 189 -27.43 29.84 9.32
N ARG A 190 -28.05 28.95 8.53
CA ARG A 190 -29.50 28.84 8.50
C ARG A 190 -29.89 27.37 8.69
N THR A 191 -30.76 27.23 9.69
CA THR A 191 -31.54 26.09 10.15
C THR A 191 -32.29 25.37 9.03
#